data_AF-A0A397HFY3-F1
#
_entry.id   AF-A0A397HFY3-F1
#
_cell.length_a   1.000
_cell.length_b   1.000
_cell.length_c   1.000
_cell.angle_alpha   90.00
_cell.angle_beta   90.00
_cell.angle_gamma   90.00
#
_symmetry.space_group_name_H-M   'P 1'
#
loop_
_entity.id
_entity.type
_entity.pdbx_description
1 polymer ?
#
loop_
_entity_poly.entity_id
_entity_poly.type
_entity_poly.pdbx_seq_one_letter_code
_entity_poly.pdbx_strand_id
1 'polypeptide(L)'
;MVYTDNCPVLNDIEWRDNCQFPVICDGETPSDWKKRIWGQLINYRKNNCLSVSHKRYMVARKMLYLWEGDLGSGFEVNIAICHSCDQLVYVDRKCIYGEFHRSTIEKHWRTNCTGSKYCDMDFKEYMELKDKPRDSIPYFTARAVDRYELRIENLVKRVKHIRETAKKIRATKIIQQKWLEIFYRPDGLCATQLAKHYKLLWAVREEIRQINNA
;
A
#
# COMPACT_ATOMS: atom_id res chain seq x y z
N MET A 1 22.52 -15.91 -0.37
CA MET A 1 21.21 -16.56 -0.21
C MET A 1 20.52 -16.60 -1.58
N VAL A 2 19.88 -17.71 -1.97
CA VAL A 2 19.08 -17.79 -3.20
C VAL A 2 17.63 -17.74 -2.79
N TYR A 3 16.88 -16.73 -3.25
CA TYR A 3 15.45 -16.71 -3.04
C TYR A 3 14.82 -17.71 -3.99
N THR A 4 13.91 -18.53 -3.49
CA THR A 4 13.14 -19.48 -4.28
C THR A 4 11.66 -19.28 -3.96
N ASP A 5 10.79 -19.54 -4.93
CA ASP A 5 9.37 -19.70 -4.65
C ASP A 5 9.19 -21.10 -4.04
N ASN A 6 9.64 -21.25 -2.80
CA ASN A 6 9.34 -22.43 -2.00
C ASN A 6 7.85 -22.37 -1.71
N CYS A 7 7.02 -22.78 -2.68
CA CYS A 7 5.64 -23.09 -2.41
C CYS A 7 5.69 -24.26 -1.42
N PRO A 8 5.34 -24.07 -0.12
CA PRO A 8 5.21 -25.22 0.75
C PRO A 8 4.22 -26.17 0.07
N VAL A 9 4.51 -27.47 0.09
CA VAL A 9 3.52 -28.47 -0.28
C VAL A 9 2.44 -28.38 0.78
N LEU A 10 1.45 -27.52 0.51
CA LEU A 10 0.25 -27.40 1.32
C LEU A 10 -0.43 -28.78 1.29
N ASN A 11 -0.84 -29.28 2.44
CA ASN A 11 -1.68 -30.48 2.44
C ASN A 11 -3.01 -30.17 1.71
N ASP A 12 -3.75 -31.20 1.31
CA ASP A 12 -4.96 -31.02 0.48
C ASP A 12 -6.00 -30.07 1.11
N ILE A 13 -6.04 -29.98 2.45
CA ILE A 13 -6.91 -29.09 3.19
C ILE A 13 -6.42 -27.64 3.06
N GLU A 14 -5.14 -27.39 3.32
CA GLU A 14 -4.54 -26.07 3.16
C GLU A 14 -4.57 -25.58 1.71
N TRP A 15 -4.42 -26.48 0.74
CA TRP A 15 -4.51 -26.16 -0.68
C TRP A 15 -5.95 -25.82 -1.08
N ARG A 16 -6.93 -26.63 -0.64
CA ARG A 16 -8.36 -26.38 -0.87
C ARG A 16 -8.81 -25.07 -0.23
N ASP A 17 -8.42 -24.84 1.02
CA ASP A 17 -8.70 -23.59 1.72
C ASP A 17 -8.05 -22.42 0.99
N ASN A 18 -6.75 -22.46 0.65
CA ASN A 18 -6.11 -21.36 -0.08
C ASN A 18 -6.65 -21.12 -1.50
N CYS A 19 -7.25 -22.12 -2.16
CA CYS A 19 -7.84 -21.98 -3.50
C CYS A 19 -9.30 -21.50 -3.45
N GLN A 20 -10.08 -21.92 -2.46
CA GLN A 20 -11.48 -21.52 -2.28
C GLN A 20 -11.63 -20.22 -1.50
N PHE A 21 -10.73 -19.96 -0.55
CA PHE A 21 -10.68 -18.75 0.27
C PHE A 21 -10.73 -17.44 -0.53
N PRO A 22 -9.93 -17.26 -1.60
CA PRO A 22 -9.97 -16.04 -2.39
C PRO A 22 -11.16 -15.95 -3.36
N VAL A 23 -12.05 -16.95 -3.44
CA VAL A 23 -13.16 -16.94 -4.41
C VAL A 23 -14.20 -15.86 -4.07
N ILE A 24 -14.55 -15.05 -5.06
CA ILE A 24 -15.69 -14.13 -5.04
C ILE A 24 -16.94 -14.91 -5.40
N CYS A 25 -17.98 -14.82 -4.56
CA CYS A 25 -19.26 -15.46 -4.82
C CYS A 25 -20.07 -14.72 -5.89
N ASP A 26 -20.99 -15.41 -6.56
CA ASP A 26 -21.87 -14.75 -7.53
C ASP A 26 -22.71 -13.66 -6.87
N GLY A 27 -22.75 -12.48 -7.50
CA GLY A 27 -23.42 -11.29 -6.97
C GLY A 27 -22.65 -10.54 -5.86
N GLU A 28 -21.52 -11.06 -5.41
CA GLU A 28 -20.70 -10.42 -4.36
C GLU A 28 -19.84 -9.28 -4.94
N THR A 29 -19.91 -8.09 -4.33
CA THR A 29 -19.03 -6.99 -4.73
C THR A 29 -17.61 -7.20 -4.19
N PRO A 30 -16.56 -6.59 -4.79
CA PRO A 30 -15.19 -6.68 -4.29
C PRO A 30 -15.06 -6.24 -2.82
N SER A 31 -15.87 -5.27 -2.40
CA SER A 31 -15.92 -4.78 -1.03
C SER A 31 -16.53 -5.80 -0.08
N ASP A 32 -17.60 -6.48 -0.50
CA ASP A 32 -18.28 -7.50 0.31
C ASP A 32 -17.39 -8.75 0.43
N TRP A 33 -16.76 -9.17 -0.66
CA TRP A 33 -15.74 -10.22 -0.68
C TRP A 33 -14.65 -9.95 0.35
N LYS A 34 -14.03 -8.77 0.29
CA LYS A 34 -12.98 -8.38 1.24
C LYS A 34 -13.48 -8.46 2.69
N LYS A 35 -14.68 -7.95 2.98
CA LYS A 35 -15.27 -8.00 4.33
C LYS A 35 -15.46 -9.43 4.81
N ARG A 36 -16.01 -10.31 3.97
CA ARG A 36 -16.26 -11.71 4.29
C ARG A 36 -14.98 -12.45 4.64
N ILE A 37 -13.93 -12.30 3.82
CA ILE A 37 -12.68 -13.04 4.01
C ILE A 37 -11.76 -12.40 5.05
N TRP A 38 -12.04 -11.16 5.49
CA TRP A 38 -11.11 -10.35 6.27
C TRP A 38 -10.62 -11.02 7.56
N GLY A 39 -11.55 -11.55 8.37
CA GLY A 39 -11.20 -12.15 9.66
C GLY A 39 -10.24 -13.33 9.51
N GLN A 40 -10.53 -14.22 8.57
CA GLN A 40 -9.70 -15.39 8.28
C GLN A 40 -8.40 -14.99 7.58
N LEU A 41 -8.40 -13.98 6.72
CA LEU A 41 -7.16 -13.44 6.11
C LEU A 41 -6.20 -12.94 7.19
N ILE A 42 -6.71 -12.20 8.18
CA ILE A 42 -5.89 -11.71 9.30
C ILE A 42 -5.37 -12.86 10.15
N ASN A 43 -6.19 -13.90 10.40
CA ASN A 43 -5.76 -15.10 11.10
C ASN A 43 -4.60 -15.80 10.36
N TYR A 44 -4.76 -16.08 9.06
CA TYR A 44 -3.73 -16.71 8.24
C TYR A 44 -2.45 -15.88 8.16
N ARG A 45 -2.56 -14.55 8.05
CA ARG A 45 -1.40 -13.64 8.07
C ARG A 45 -0.63 -13.71 9.40
N LYS A 46 -1.34 -13.76 10.53
CA LYS A 46 -0.73 -13.85 11.88
C LYS A 46 -0.05 -15.19 12.12
N ASN A 47 -0.65 -16.27 11.62
CA ASN A 47 -0.17 -17.64 11.82
C ASN A 47 0.74 -18.13 10.68
N ASN A 48 1.10 -17.26 9.74
CA ASN A 48 1.97 -17.58 8.60
C ASN A 48 1.45 -18.75 7.73
N CYS A 49 0.14 -18.93 7.66
CA CYS A 49 -0.55 -20.00 6.93
C CYS A 49 -0.79 -19.70 5.43
N LEU A 50 -0.32 -18.55 4.96
CA LEU A 50 -0.43 -18.18 3.54
C LEU A 50 0.71 -18.78 2.74
N SER A 51 0.40 -19.26 1.53
CA SER A 51 1.39 -19.59 0.52
C SER A 51 2.31 -18.38 0.25
N VAL A 52 3.56 -18.64 -0.15
CA VAL A 52 4.54 -17.57 -0.43
C VAL A 52 4.02 -16.56 -1.45
N SER A 53 3.26 -17.01 -2.45
CA SER A 53 2.59 -16.15 -3.42
C SER A 53 1.57 -15.20 -2.78
N HIS A 54 0.81 -15.66 -1.79
CA HIS A 54 -0.23 -14.88 -1.11
C HIS A 54 0.25 -14.05 0.08
N LYS A 55 1.49 -14.22 0.58
CA LYS A 55 1.96 -13.46 1.74
C LYS A 55 1.95 -11.94 1.53
N ARG A 56 2.15 -11.49 0.29
CA ARG A 56 2.32 -10.06 -0.05
C ARG A 56 1.02 -9.37 -0.45
N TYR A 57 0.13 -10.11 -1.09
CA TYR A 57 -1.19 -9.68 -1.52
C TYR A 57 -2.06 -10.91 -1.78
N MET A 58 -3.37 -10.78 -1.61
CA MET A 58 -4.32 -11.83 -1.92
C MET A 58 -5.02 -11.49 -3.24
N VAL A 59 -4.91 -12.35 -4.25
CA VAL A 59 -5.63 -12.18 -5.52
C VAL A 59 -6.99 -12.84 -5.40
N ALA A 60 -8.05 -12.11 -5.72
CA ALA A 60 -9.39 -12.66 -5.76
C ALA A 60 -9.50 -13.68 -6.89
N ARG A 61 -10.37 -14.67 -6.73
CA ARG A 61 -10.61 -15.72 -7.72
C ARG A 61 -12.09 -15.80 -8.08
N LYS A 62 -12.38 -16.34 -9.25
CA LYS A 62 -13.73 -16.78 -9.61
C LYS A 62 -13.66 -18.25 -9.98
N MET A 63 -14.57 -19.06 -9.43
CA MET A 63 -14.69 -20.45 -9.85
C MET A 63 -15.28 -20.51 -11.25
N LEU A 64 -14.62 -21.27 -12.12
CA LEU A 64 -15.12 -21.66 -13.43
C LEU A 64 -15.29 -23.17 -13.43
N TYR A 65 -16.47 -23.63 -13.86
CA TYR A 65 -16.78 -25.04 -14.04
C TYR A 65 -16.86 -25.30 -15.53
N LEU A 66 -16.01 -26.19 -16.04
CA LEU A 66 -15.95 -26.49 -17.48
C LEU A 66 -17.06 -27.45 -17.91
N TRP A 67 -17.57 -28.29 -17.00
CA TRP A 67 -18.69 -29.19 -17.21
C TRP A 67 -19.39 -29.56 -15.89
N GLU A 68 -20.56 -30.19 -16.01
CA GLU A 68 -21.36 -30.65 -14.87
C GLU A 68 -20.64 -31.79 -14.15
N GLY A 69 -20.35 -31.61 -12.85
CA GLY A 69 -19.52 -32.52 -12.04
C GLY A 69 -18.03 -32.16 -11.96
N ASP A 70 -17.60 -31.06 -12.59
CA ASP A 70 -16.25 -30.50 -12.41
C ASP A 70 -16.05 -30.01 -10.96
N LEU A 71 -14.86 -30.22 -10.40
CA LEU A 71 -14.45 -29.70 -9.09
C LEU A 71 -14.32 -28.17 -9.09
N GLY A 72 -14.28 -27.56 -10.28
CA GLY A 72 -14.19 -26.12 -10.48
C GLY A 72 -12.75 -25.65 -10.36
N SER A 73 -12.33 -24.82 -11.32
CA SER A 73 -11.02 -24.19 -11.31
C SER A 73 -11.14 -22.73 -10.90
N GLY A 74 -10.43 -22.35 -9.84
CA GLY A 74 -10.40 -20.97 -9.36
C GLY A 74 -9.46 -20.13 -10.21
N PHE A 75 -10.02 -19.30 -11.10
CA PHE A 75 -9.26 -18.38 -11.95
C PHE A 75 -9.05 -17.05 -11.24
N GLU A 76 -7.81 -16.57 -11.22
CA GLU A 76 -7.48 -15.25 -10.69
C GLU A 76 -8.20 -14.15 -11.49
N VAL A 77 -8.89 -13.27 -10.77
CA VAL A 77 -9.58 -12.12 -11.35
C VAL A 77 -8.82 -10.85 -11.01
N ASN A 78 -9.20 -9.76 -11.69
CA ASN A 78 -8.51 -8.48 -11.69
C ASN A 78 -8.63 -7.67 -10.38
N ILE A 79 -8.78 -8.33 -9.24
CA ILE A 79 -8.96 -7.71 -7.94
C ILE A 79 -7.96 -8.35 -6.99
N ALA A 80 -7.24 -7.54 -6.22
CA ALA A 80 -6.35 -8.02 -5.17
C ALA A 80 -6.49 -7.19 -3.90
N ILE A 81 -6.17 -7.78 -2.76
CA ILE A 81 -5.98 -7.09 -1.48
C ILE A 81 -4.49 -6.89 -1.27
N CYS A 82 -4.05 -5.63 -1.21
CA CYS A 82 -2.68 -5.31 -0.84
C CYS A 82 -2.50 -5.47 0.68
N HIS A 83 -1.63 -6.37 1.13
CA HIS A 83 -1.41 -6.56 2.58
C HIS A 83 -0.63 -5.43 3.25
N SER A 84 -0.04 -4.51 2.48
CA SER A 84 0.75 -3.41 3.02
C SER A 84 -0.09 -2.18 3.38
N CYS A 85 -1.21 -1.95 2.68
CA CYS A 85 -2.16 -0.86 2.97
C CYS A 85 -3.58 -1.35 3.24
N ASP A 86 -3.80 -2.66 3.17
CA ASP A 86 -5.09 -3.31 3.33
C ASP A 86 -6.16 -2.80 2.37
N GLN A 87 -5.79 -2.22 1.22
CA GLN A 87 -6.73 -1.71 0.20
C GLN A 87 -6.99 -2.70 -0.93
N LEU A 88 -8.15 -2.56 -1.56
CA LEU A 88 -8.46 -3.22 -2.83
C LEU A 88 -7.64 -2.57 -3.96
N VAL A 89 -7.08 -3.41 -4.82
CA VAL A 89 -6.30 -3.03 -5.99
C VAL A 89 -6.94 -3.66 -7.21
N TYR A 90 -7.35 -2.83 -8.16
CA TYR A 90 -7.92 -3.26 -9.43
C TYR A 90 -6.82 -3.37 -10.48
N VAL A 91 -6.83 -4.46 -11.24
CA VAL A 91 -5.83 -4.80 -12.26
C VAL A 91 -6.42 -4.52 -13.64
N ASP A 92 -5.84 -3.57 -14.36
CA ASP A 92 -6.39 -3.06 -15.63
C ASP A 92 -6.42 -4.09 -16.79
N ARG A 93 -5.80 -5.27 -16.65
CA ARG A 93 -5.76 -6.29 -17.71
C ARG A 93 -6.48 -7.57 -17.30
N LYS A 94 -7.35 -8.09 -18.18
CA LYS A 94 -7.89 -9.46 -18.10
C LYS A 94 -6.72 -10.43 -17.96
N CYS A 95 -6.54 -10.97 -16.76
CA CYS A 95 -5.43 -11.84 -16.45
C CYS A 95 -5.69 -13.21 -17.10
N ILE A 96 -4.85 -13.58 -18.06
CA ILE A 96 -4.76 -14.93 -18.58
C ILE A 96 -3.42 -15.42 -18.00
N TYR A 97 -3.45 -16.20 -16.92
CA TYR A 97 -2.27 -16.82 -16.26
C TYR A 97 -1.39 -15.98 -15.31
N GLY A 98 -1.96 -15.25 -14.34
CA GLY A 98 -1.27 -14.87 -13.08
C GLY A 98 -0.12 -13.84 -13.14
N GLU A 99 0.55 -13.65 -14.28
CA GLU A 99 1.72 -12.77 -14.39
C GLU A 99 1.38 -11.27 -14.37
N PHE A 100 0.17 -10.88 -14.80
CA PHE A 100 -0.23 -9.47 -14.88
C PHE A 100 -0.61 -8.82 -13.55
N HIS A 101 -1.08 -9.60 -12.56
CA HIS A 101 -1.36 -9.07 -11.21
C HIS A 101 -0.11 -8.46 -10.57
N ARG A 102 1.06 -9.02 -10.88
CA ARG A 102 2.34 -8.61 -10.32
C ARG A 102 2.76 -7.20 -10.70
N SER A 103 2.69 -6.85 -11.98
CA SER A 103 3.04 -5.50 -12.47
C SER A 103 2.14 -4.41 -11.85
N THR A 104 0.86 -4.73 -11.65
CA THR A 104 -0.11 -3.79 -11.08
C THR A 104 0.08 -3.62 -9.58
N ILE A 105 0.31 -4.72 -8.84
CA ILE A 105 0.55 -4.60 -7.40
C ILE A 105 1.86 -3.89 -7.09
N GLU A 106 2.91 -4.09 -7.90
CA GLU A 106 4.18 -3.36 -7.77
C GLU A 106 4.01 -1.87 -8.10
N LYS A 107 3.24 -1.53 -9.14
CA LYS A 107 2.85 -0.14 -9.43
C LYS A 107 2.08 0.47 -8.27
N HIS A 108 1.09 -0.25 -7.72
CA HIS A 108 0.35 0.16 -6.53
C HIS A 108 1.28 0.39 -5.34
N TRP A 109 2.27 -0.48 -5.12
CA TRP A 109 3.26 -0.28 -4.06
C TRP A 109 4.12 0.97 -4.28
N ARG A 110 4.47 1.28 -5.53
CA ARG A 110 5.29 2.45 -5.87
C ARG A 110 4.54 3.78 -5.71
N THR A 111 3.22 3.80 -5.95
CA THR A 111 2.43 5.04 -5.98
C THR A 111 1.56 5.25 -4.74
N ASN A 112 0.96 4.18 -4.22
CA ASN A 112 -0.15 4.27 -3.26
C ASN A 112 0.18 3.64 -1.90
N CYS A 113 1.25 2.82 -1.82
CA CYS A 113 1.60 2.13 -0.58
C CYS A 113 2.84 2.73 0.08
N THR A 114 2.68 3.30 1.28
CA THR A 114 3.76 3.94 2.05
C THR A 114 4.53 2.96 2.95
N GLY A 115 4.10 1.71 3.00
CA GLY A 115 4.55 0.73 3.99
C GLY A 115 4.82 -0.64 3.40
N SER A 116 5.72 -0.75 2.41
CA SER A 116 6.15 -2.04 1.85
C SER A 116 6.75 -2.92 2.96
N LYS A 117 5.88 -3.60 3.70
CA LYS A 117 6.21 -4.42 4.87
C LYS A 117 6.83 -5.75 4.46
N TYR A 118 6.59 -6.15 3.21
CA TYR A 118 6.97 -7.44 2.66
C TYR A 118 8.17 -7.29 1.72
N CYS A 119 9.32 -7.00 2.33
CA CYS A 119 10.62 -7.17 1.69
C CYS A 119 11.34 -8.28 2.46
N ASP A 120 11.52 -9.42 1.81
CA ASP A 120 12.15 -10.61 2.41
C ASP A 120 13.68 -10.50 2.49
N MET A 121 14.23 -9.38 1.98
CA MET A 121 15.65 -9.10 1.87
C MET A 121 16.08 -8.13 2.96
N ASP A 122 17.21 -8.44 3.61
CA ASP A 122 17.85 -7.53 4.56
C ASP A 122 18.86 -6.58 3.88
N PHE A 123 19.39 -5.63 4.66
CA PHE A 123 20.33 -4.64 4.13
C PHE A 123 21.65 -5.26 3.67
N LYS A 124 22.17 -6.27 4.37
CA LYS A 124 23.44 -6.91 4.05
C LYS A 124 23.31 -7.67 2.73
N GLU A 125 22.23 -8.45 2.59
CA GLU A 125 21.91 -9.18 1.36
C GLU A 125 21.75 -8.24 0.17
N TYR A 126 21.05 -7.12 0.36
CA TYR A 126 20.92 -6.10 -0.68
C TYR A 126 22.28 -5.53 -1.10
N MET A 127 23.14 -5.19 -0.14
CA MET A 127 24.46 -4.61 -0.43
C MET A 127 25.38 -5.57 -1.18
N GLU A 128 25.26 -6.88 -0.97
CA GLU A 128 26.01 -7.91 -1.71
C GLU A 128 25.50 -8.13 -3.14
N LEU A 129 24.27 -7.71 -3.44
CA LEU A 129 23.57 -8.00 -4.71
C LEU A 129 23.36 -6.77 -5.59
N LYS A 130 23.31 -5.56 -5.02
CA LYS A 130 22.94 -4.32 -5.74
C LYS A 130 23.84 -4.00 -6.95
N ASP A 131 25.11 -4.39 -6.89
CA ASP A 131 26.10 -4.07 -7.93
C ASP A 131 26.27 -5.23 -8.94
N LYS A 132 25.57 -6.36 -8.73
CA LYS A 132 25.62 -7.50 -9.64
C LYS A 132 24.70 -7.26 -10.84
N PRO A 133 25.10 -7.66 -12.06
CA PRO A 133 24.21 -7.65 -13.22
C PRO A 133 22.94 -8.45 -12.94
N ARG A 134 21.77 -7.91 -13.29
CA ARG A 134 20.48 -8.58 -13.01
C ARG A 134 20.35 -9.94 -13.68
N ASP A 135 20.96 -10.11 -14.85
CA ASP A 135 20.98 -11.39 -15.57
C ASP A 135 21.90 -12.45 -14.93
N SER A 136 22.81 -12.02 -14.04
CA SER A 136 23.74 -12.91 -13.33
C SER A 136 23.17 -13.46 -12.02
N ILE A 137 22.02 -12.96 -11.58
CA ILE A 137 21.37 -13.39 -10.33
C ILE A 137 20.08 -14.15 -10.63
N PRO A 138 19.74 -15.19 -9.82
CA PRO A 138 18.51 -15.95 -10.02
C PRO A 138 17.28 -15.05 -10.05
N TYR A 139 16.31 -15.42 -10.88
CA TYR A 139 15.10 -14.63 -11.12
C TYR A 139 14.39 -14.14 -9.84
N PHE A 140 14.16 -15.03 -8.88
CA PHE A 140 13.52 -14.67 -7.61
C PHE A 140 14.39 -13.76 -6.74
N THR A 141 15.71 -13.89 -6.82
CA THR A 141 16.67 -13.01 -6.14
C THR A 141 16.64 -11.61 -6.74
N ALA A 142 16.64 -11.49 -8.08
CA ALA A 142 16.49 -10.21 -8.76
C ALA A 142 15.22 -9.47 -8.28
N ARG A 143 14.10 -10.18 -8.19
CA ARG A 143 12.85 -9.58 -7.69
C ARG A 143 12.91 -9.14 -6.23
N ALA A 144 13.66 -9.87 -5.39
CA ALA A 144 13.82 -9.49 -4.00
C ALA A 144 14.60 -8.17 -3.89
N VAL A 145 15.62 -7.98 -4.74
CA VAL A 145 16.34 -6.70 -4.89
C VAL A 145 15.39 -5.59 -5.36
N ASP A 146 14.58 -5.81 -6.40
CA ASP A 146 13.63 -4.80 -6.91
C ASP A 146 12.65 -4.32 -5.81
N ARG A 147 12.15 -5.26 -5.01
CA ARG A 147 11.27 -4.93 -3.87
C ARG A 147 12.01 -4.14 -2.79
N TYR A 148 13.29 -4.43 -2.55
CA TYR A 148 14.11 -3.68 -1.61
C TYR A 148 14.35 -2.25 -2.11
N GLU A 149 14.63 -2.07 -3.40
CA GLU A 149 14.78 -0.74 -4.02
C GLU A 149 13.48 0.07 -3.92
N LEU A 150 12.32 -0.54 -4.23
CA LEU A 150 11.01 0.08 -4.04
C LEU A 150 10.77 0.54 -2.60
N ARG A 151 11.20 -0.27 -1.62
CA ARG A 151 11.14 0.10 -0.19
C ARG A 151 11.99 1.34 0.10
N ILE A 152 13.22 1.41 -0.42
CA ILE A 152 14.09 2.58 -0.26
C ILE A 152 13.44 3.82 -0.91
N GLU A 153 12.95 3.71 -2.14
CA GLU A 153 12.30 4.82 -2.85
C GLU A 153 11.13 5.40 -2.04
N ASN A 154 10.28 4.51 -1.50
CA ASN A 154 9.14 4.90 -0.69
C ASN A 154 9.57 5.57 0.63
N LEU A 155 10.63 5.08 1.29
CA LEU A 155 11.21 5.73 2.46
C LEU A 155 11.75 7.13 2.14
N VAL A 156 12.46 7.29 1.02
CA VAL A 156 12.99 8.59 0.57
C VAL A 156 11.84 9.57 0.31
N LYS A 157 10.78 9.14 -0.38
CA LYS A 157 9.57 9.96 -0.61
C LYS A 157 8.94 10.41 0.71
N ARG A 158 8.82 9.51 1.70
CA ARG A 158 8.29 9.85 3.04
C ARG A 158 9.15 10.88 3.76
N VAL A 159 10.47 10.71 3.75
CA VAL A 159 11.39 11.68 4.37
C VAL A 159 11.28 13.05 3.69
N LYS A 160 11.19 13.10 2.36
CA LYS A 160 10.96 14.35 1.61
C LYS A 160 9.65 15.02 2.03
N HIS A 161 8.56 14.25 2.06
CA HIS A 161 7.26 14.78 2.47
C HIS A 161 7.28 15.31 3.91
N ILE A 162 7.85 14.56 4.87
CA ILE A 162 8.00 15.00 6.26
C ILE A 162 8.81 16.29 6.35
N ARG A 163 9.91 16.41 5.60
CA ARG A 163 10.73 17.63 5.56
C ARG A 163 9.94 18.82 5.04
N GLU A 164 9.17 18.66 3.97
CA GLU A 164 8.32 19.72 3.44
C GLU A 164 7.21 20.12 4.43
N THR A 165 6.55 19.15 5.05
CA THR A 165 5.56 19.42 6.11
C THR A 165 6.20 20.14 7.30
N ALA A 166 7.41 19.77 7.72
CA ALA A 166 8.14 20.45 8.79
C ALA A 166 8.51 21.91 8.43
N LYS A 167 8.88 22.18 7.17
CA LYS A 167 9.10 23.55 6.68
C LYS A 167 7.81 24.37 6.75
N LYS A 168 6.68 23.81 6.29
CA LYS A 168 5.36 24.46 6.38
C LYS A 168 4.97 24.78 7.82
N ILE A 169 5.12 23.83 8.74
CA ILE A 169 4.86 24.03 10.18
C ILE A 169 5.72 25.16 10.74
N ARG A 170 7.02 25.19 10.40
CA ARG A 170 7.93 26.25 10.84
C ARG A 170 7.51 27.63 10.32
N ALA A 171 7.14 27.73 9.05
CA ALA A 171 6.65 28.97 8.46
C ALA A 171 5.38 29.46 9.17
N THR A 172 4.41 28.58 9.40
CA THR A 172 3.19 28.90 10.15
C THR A 172 3.51 29.42 11.55
N LYS A 173 4.46 28.80 12.27
CA LYS A 173 4.86 29.24 13.61
C LYS A 173 5.50 30.64 13.60
N ILE A 174 6.36 30.93 12.61
CA ILE A 174 6.97 32.26 12.45
C ILE A 174 5.89 33.31 12.17
N ILE A 175 4.95 33.02 11.27
CA ILE A 175 3.83 33.93 10.95
C ILE A 175 3.00 34.19 12.21
N GLN A 176 2.63 33.15 12.96
CA GLN A 176 1.89 33.28 14.22
C GLN A 176 2.62 34.15 15.24
N GLN A 177 3.92 33.96 15.41
CA GLN A 177 4.73 34.75 16.33
C GLN A 177 4.77 36.23 15.92
N LYS A 178 5.04 36.51 14.63
CA LYS A 178 5.02 37.89 14.10
C LYS A 178 3.66 38.54 14.25
N TRP A 179 2.59 37.76 14.14
CA TRP A 179 1.23 38.22 14.36
C TRP A 179 0.99 38.66 15.81
N LEU A 180 1.43 37.86 16.79
CA LEU A 180 1.33 38.21 18.21
C LEU A 180 2.14 39.47 18.53
N GLU A 181 3.34 39.60 17.97
CA GLU A 181 4.17 40.81 18.12
C GLU A 181 3.45 42.08 17.61
N ILE A 182 2.72 41.99 16.50
CA ILE A 182 1.94 43.12 15.95
C ILE A 182 0.70 43.40 16.82
N PHE A 183 0.01 42.36 17.28
CA PHE A 183 -1.22 42.50 18.08
C PHE A 183 -0.98 43.19 19.43
N TYR A 184 0.16 42.91 20.08
CA TYR A 184 0.49 43.43 21.41
C TYR A 184 1.46 44.63 21.40
N ARG A 185 1.71 45.26 20.24
CA ARG A 185 2.52 46.51 20.18
C ARG A 185 1.76 47.69 20.81
N PRO A 186 2.46 48.62 21.51
CA PRO A 186 1.83 49.78 22.17
C PRO A 186 1.07 50.71 21.22
N ASP A 187 1.52 50.82 19.96
CA ASP A 187 0.91 51.65 18.91
C ASP A 187 -0.15 50.88 18.08
N GLY A 188 -0.75 49.83 18.66
CA GLY A 188 -1.44 48.72 17.99
C GLY A 188 -2.40 49.03 16.83
N LEU A 189 -2.69 48.00 16.00
CA LEU A 189 -3.64 48.06 14.89
C LEU A 189 -4.98 48.67 15.33
N CYS A 190 -5.51 49.65 14.58
CA CYS A 190 -6.85 50.16 14.87
C CYS A 190 -7.89 49.05 14.70
N ALA A 191 -9.01 49.12 15.45
CA ALA A 191 -10.05 48.08 15.47
C ALA A 191 -10.53 47.67 14.06
N THR A 192 -10.54 48.59 13.09
CA THR A 192 -10.94 48.34 11.70
C THR A 192 -9.92 47.48 10.94
N GLN A 193 -8.62 47.71 11.17
CA GLN A 193 -7.57 46.88 10.58
C GLN A 193 -7.55 45.49 11.21
N LEU A 194 -7.81 45.42 12.52
CA LEU A 194 -7.95 44.18 13.29
C LEU A 194 -9.09 43.29 12.76
N ALA A 195 -10.26 43.87 12.47
CA ALA A 195 -11.41 43.15 11.93
C ALA A 195 -11.16 42.57 10.53
N LYS A 196 -10.50 43.32 9.63
CA LYS A 196 -10.11 42.81 8.30
C LYS A 196 -9.14 41.64 8.42
N HIS A 197 -8.21 41.74 9.37
CA HIS A 197 -7.19 40.75 9.63
C HIS A 197 -7.74 39.46 10.24
N TYR A 198 -8.69 39.55 11.18
CA TYR A 198 -9.38 38.37 11.73
C TYR A 198 -10.15 37.58 10.66
N LYS A 199 -10.81 38.28 9.71
CA LYS A 199 -11.48 37.64 8.57
C LYS A 199 -10.50 36.82 7.71
N LEU A 200 -9.32 37.36 7.42
CA LEU A 200 -8.29 36.68 6.65
C LEU A 200 -7.72 35.45 7.39
N LEU A 201 -7.43 35.59 8.69
CA LEU A 201 -6.96 34.47 9.53
C LEU A 201 -7.98 33.34 9.63
N TRP A 202 -9.27 33.70 9.72
CA TRP A 202 -10.36 32.74 9.76
C TRP A 202 -10.48 31.99 8.42
N ALA A 203 -10.40 32.71 7.29
CA ALA A 203 -10.41 32.10 5.96
C ALA A 203 -9.23 31.12 5.74
N VAL A 204 -8.01 31.50 6.15
CA VAL A 204 -6.83 30.61 6.08
C VAL A 204 -7.01 29.37 6.96
N ARG A 205 -7.60 29.51 8.15
CA ARG A 205 -7.88 28.36 9.03
C ARG A 205 -8.88 27.40 8.41
N GLU A 206 -9.93 27.90 7.76
CA GLU A 206 -10.90 27.03 7.09
C GLU A 206 -10.32 26.31 5.88
N GLU A 207 -9.49 26.97 5.07
CA GLU A 207 -8.80 26.28 3.97
C GLU A 207 -7.89 25.15 4.48
N ILE A 208 -7.12 25.39 5.54
CA ILE A 208 -6.30 24.35 6.17
C ILE A 208 -7.18 23.21 6.71
N ARG A 209 -8.36 23.52 7.27
CA ARG A 209 -9.30 22.52 7.79
C ARG A 209 -9.90 21.68 6.67
N GLN A 210 -10.19 22.26 5.51
CA GLN A 210 -10.65 21.52 4.34
C GLN A 210 -9.55 20.61 3.77
N ILE A 211 -8.31 21.09 3.68
CA ILE A 211 -7.18 20.29 3.21
C ILE A 211 -6.91 19.08 4.12
N ASN A 212 -7.12 19.20 5.43
CA ASN A 212 -6.91 18.10 6.38
C ASN A 212 -8.06 17.09 6.44
N ASN A 213 -9.25 17.45 5.96
CA ASN A 213 -10.44 16.59 5.94
C ASN A 213 -10.73 15.98 4.56
N ALA A 214 -9.92 16.30 3.54
CA ALA A 214 -9.95 15.72 2.20
C ALA A 214 -8.90 14.61 2.07
#